data_AF-A0A958M1J6-F1
#
_entry.id   AF-A0A958M1J6-F1
#
_cell.length_a   1.000
_cell.length_b   1.000
_cell.length_c   1.000
_cell.angle_alpha   90.00
_cell.angle_beta   90.00
_cell.angle_gamma   90.00
#
_symmetry.space_group_name_H-M   'P 1'
#
loop_
_entity.id
_entity.type
_entity.pdbx_description
1 polymer ?
#
loop_
_entity_poly.entity_id
_entity_poly.type
_entity_poly.pdbx_seq_one_letter_code
_entity_poly.pdbx_strand_id
1 'polypeptide(L)'
;MIAGGALLALLAICLRSRISMGAKAVELGSMFLLANCFLVILPITQGILIILAFAGLVAGGVSLYSLGDFSFPNHAALPDIYLQGGEVAMFVVFLIVGLWLIFFFHGCNHFMLGSAVSVWYFSNVQGGDSGGSPCGDSLWRLVRYHCGTVLFASFFNGFFFIVKFLANLFSFEVKDDDGALVACCLRCLNFLFCIFKVYFYVYIDF
;
A
#
# COMPACT_ATOMS: atom_id res chain seq x y z
N MET A 1 -25.02 -1.37 -33.42
CA MET A 1 -23.56 -1.16 -33.53
C MET A 1 -23.16 0.31 -33.71
N ILE A 2 -23.94 1.16 -34.39
CA ILE A 2 -23.59 2.57 -34.64
C ILE A 2 -23.62 3.46 -33.37
N ALA A 3 -24.54 3.19 -32.43
CA ALA A 3 -24.68 3.97 -31.20
C ALA A 3 -23.46 3.89 -30.26
N GLY A 4 -22.79 2.74 -30.19
CA GLY A 4 -21.60 2.56 -29.35
C GLY A 4 -20.38 3.33 -29.88
N GLY A 5 -20.22 3.40 -31.21
CA GLY A 5 -19.15 4.18 -31.84
C GLY A 5 -19.33 5.69 -31.66
N ALA A 6 -20.57 6.18 -31.76
CA ALA A 6 -20.88 7.59 -31.52
C ALA A 6 -20.63 7.99 -30.04
N LEU A 7 -20.99 7.12 -29.09
CA LEU A 7 -20.74 7.34 -27.67
C LEU A 7 -19.22 7.36 -27.36
N LEU A 8 -18.45 6.42 -27.91
CA LEU A 8 -17.00 6.38 -27.73
C LEU A 8 -16.30 7.60 -28.33
N ALA A 9 -16.72 8.05 -29.51
CA ALA A 9 -16.17 9.26 -30.14
C ALA A 9 -16.47 10.52 -29.32
N LEU A 10 -17.68 10.62 -28.77
CA LEU A 10 -18.09 11.75 -27.92
C LEU A 10 -17.31 11.76 -26.60
N LEU A 11 -17.14 10.60 -25.96
CA LEU A 11 -16.27 10.44 -24.77
C LEU A 11 -14.80 10.78 -25.07
N ALA A 12 -14.26 10.35 -26.21
CA ALA A 12 -12.89 10.66 -26.62
C ALA A 12 -12.67 12.17 -26.85
N ILE A 13 -13.66 12.86 -27.43
CA ILE A 13 -13.61 14.32 -27.61
C ILE A 13 -13.70 15.04 -26.25
N CYS A 14 -14.63 14.64 -25.37
CA CYS A 14 -14.78 15.21 -24.04
C CYS A 14 -13.54 14.99 -23.15
N LEU A 15 -12.87 13.84 -23.30
CA LEU A 15 -11.69 13.48 -22.52
C LEU A 15 -10.38 13.87 -23.20
N ARG A 16 -10.40 14.43 -24.42
CA ARG A 16 -9.19 14.75 -25.20
C ARG A 16 -8.17 15.58 -24.42
N SER A 17 -8.64 16.57 -23.65
CA SER A 17 -7.76 17.39 -22.80
C SER A 17 -7.08 16.56 -21.71
N ARG A 18 -7.83 15.66 -21.05
CA ARG A 18 -7.29 14.75 -20.02
C ARG A 18 -6.32 13.72 -20.62
N ILE A 19 -6.65 13.17 -21.78
CA ILE A 19 -5.79 12.24 -22.51
C ILE A 19 -4.48 12.92 -22.90
N SER A 20 -4.53 14.18 -23.36
CA SER A 20 -3.33 14.95 -23.71
C SER A 20 -2.43 15.21 -22.50
N MET A 21 -3.01 15.54 -21.33
CA MET A 21 -2.23 15.70 -20.10
C MET A 21 -1.59 14.38 -19.66
N GLY A 22 -2.34 13.27 -19.72
CA GLY A 22 -1.82 11.95 -19.42
C GLY A 22 -0.66 11.55 -20.34
N ALA A 23 -0.81 11.78 -21.66
CA ALA A 23 0.25 11.49 -22.63
C ALA A 23 1.53 12.29 -22.34
N LYS A 24 1.41 13.57 -21.96
CA LYS A 24 2.55 14.41 -21.58
C LYS A 24 3.19 13.95 -20.27
N ALA A 25 2.40 13.51 -19.29
CA ALA A 25 2.92 12.94 -18.04
C ALA A 25 3.71 11.64 -18.30
N VAL A 26 3.21 10.76 -19.18
CA VAL A 26 3.91 9.53 -19.57
C VAL A 26 5.18 9.84 -20.36
N GLU A 27 5.15 10.82 -21.27
CA GLU A 27 6.33 11.28 -22.00
C GLU A 27 7.41 11.78 -21.03
N LEU A 28 7.06 12.66 -20.08
CA LEU A 28 7.97 13.15 -19.04
C LEU A 28 8.47 12.03 -18.12
N GLY A 29 7.61 11.10 -17.72
CA GLY A 29 7.97 9.94 -16.91
C GLY A 29 8.99 9.03 -17.62
N SER A 30 8.82 8.80 -18.92
CA SER A 30 9.76 8.00 -19.71
C SER A 30 11.11 8.70 -19.90
N MET A 31 11.12 10.02 -20.13
CA MET A 31 12.35 10.82 -20.15
C MET A 31 13.10 10.77 -18.81
N PHE A 32 12.37 10.86 -17.70
CA PHE A 32 12.93 10.75 -16.36
C PHE A 32 13.60 9.39 -16.11
N LEU A 33 12.92 8.30 -16.48
CA LEU A 33 13.44 6.93 -16.32
C LEU A 33 14.70 6.70 -17.16
N LEU A 34 14.70 7.16 -18.42
CA LEU A 34 15.85 7.05 -19.31
C LEU A 34 17.05 7.87 -18.82
N ALA A 35 16.80 9.06 -18.24
CA ALA A 35 17.84 9.90 -17.67
C ALA A 35 18.41 9.35 -16.35
N ASN A 36 17.67 8.48 -15.65
CA ASN A 36 18.06 7.97 -14.34
C ASN A 36 17.82 6.45 -14.25
N CYS A 37 18.55 5.65 -15.03
CA CYS A 37 18.40 4.19 -15.04
C CYS A 37 18.51 3.52 -13.66
N PHE A 38 19.18 4.14 -12.68
CA PHE A 38 19.22 3.65 -11.29
C PHE A 38 17.84 3.60 -10.63
N LEU A 39 16.82 4.33 -11.11
CA LEU A 39 15.46 4.21 -10.60
C LEU A 39 14.78 2.89 -10.93
N VAL A 40 15.22 2.18 -11.97
CA VAL A 40 14.72 0.83 -12.28
C VAL A 40 15.10 -0.16 -11.16
N ILE A 41 16.16 0.14 -10.39
CA ILE A 41 16.58 -0.66 -9.24
C ILE A 41 15.63 -0.45 -8.04
N LEU A 42 14.93 0.68 -7.93
CA LEU A 42 14.03 0.93 -6.80
C LEU A 42 12.92 -0.11 -6.62
N PRO A 43 12.07 -0.43 -7.63
CA PRO A 43 11.06 -1.48 -7.47
C PRO A 43 11.67 -2.85 -7.19
N ILE A 44 12.87 -3.14 -7.71
CA ILE A 44 13.59 -4.39 -7.43
C ILE A 44 14.03 -4.43 -5.96
N THR A 45 14.65 -3.36 -5.46
CA THR A 45 15.06 -3.25 -4.06
C THR A 45 13.87 -3.30 -3.11
N GLN A 46 12.74 -2.68 -3.48
CA GLN A 46 11.49 -2.80 -2.73
C GLN A 46 11.01 -4.25 -2.71
N GLY A 47 11.01 -4.95 -3.84
CA GLY A 47 10.62 -6.36 -3.91
C GLY A 47 11.46 -7.22 -2.98
N ILE A 48 12.79 -7.03 -2.98
CA ILE A 48 13.71 -7.73 -2.08
C ILE A 48 13.41 -7.41 -0.61
N LEU A 49 13.23 -6.13 -0.27
CA LEU A 49 12.91 -5.71 1.10
C LEU A 49 11.59 -6.30 1.59
N ILE A 50 10.56 -6.37 0.75
CA ILE A 50 9.28 -6.98 1.10
C ILE A 50 9.42 -8.49 1.30
N ILE A 51 10.16 -9.17 0.42
CA ILE A 51 10.42 -10.62 0.57
C ILE A 51 11.16 -10.90 1.88
N LEU A 52 12.19 -10.11 2.19
CA LEU A 52 12.93 -10.24 3.44
C LEU A 52 12.06 -9.94 4.66
N ALA A 53 11.24 -8.89 4.61
CA ALA A 53 10.31 -8.56 5.68
C ALA A 53 9.28 -9.68 5.89
N PHE A 54 8.75 -10.26 4.82
CA PHE A 54 7.83 -11.38 4.88
C PHE A 54 8.50 -12.65 5.43
N ALA A 55 9.72 -12.97 4.99
CA ALA A 55 10.49 -14.09 5.53
C ALA A 55 10.76 -13.92 7.02
N GLY A 56 11.12 -12.70 7.46
CA GLY A 56 11.28 -12.35 8.86
C GLY A 56 9.98 -12.48 9.65
N LEU A 57 8.85 -12.11 9.05
CA LEU A 57 7.52 -12.26 9.64
C LEU A 57 7.17 -13.74 9.85
N VAL A 58 7.40 -14.59 8.85
CA VAL A 58 7.17 -16.04 8.96
C VAL A 58 8.10 -16.65 10.00
N ALA A 59 9.41 -16.35 9.96
CA ALA A 59 10.38 -16.88 10.90
C ALA A 59 10.09 -16.45 12.34
N GLY A 60 9.74 -15.18 12.57
CA GLY A 60 9.34 -14.68 13.87
C GLY A 60 8.02 -15.28 14.35
N GLY A 61 7.05 -15.46 13.46
CA GLY A 61 5.78 -16.14 13.76
C GLY A 61 5.99 -17.59 14.22
N VAL A 62 6.81 -18.36 13.51
CA VAL A 62 7.19 -19.73 13.89
C VAL A 62 7.94 -19.74 15.23
N SER A 63 8.83 -18.77 15.45
CA SER A 63 9.58 -18.67 16.70
C SER A 63 8.66 -18.37 17.89
N LEU A 64 7.67 -17.49 17.73
CA LEU A 64 6.67 -17.21 18.75
C LEU A 64 5.77 -18.42 19.01
N TYR A 65 5.44 -19.18 17.96
CA TYR A 65 4.66 -20.40 18.08
C TYR A 65 5.39 -21.51 18.84
N SER A 66 6.72 -21.56 18.74
CA SER A 66 7.56 -22.49 19.48
C SER A 66 7.59 -22.23 20.99
N LEU A 67 7.12 -21.08 21.46
CA LEU A 67 7.06 -20.74 22.88
C LEU A 67 5.81 -21.30 23.58
N GLY A 68 4.76 -21.63 22.81
CA GLY A 68 3.50 -22.12 23.37
C GLY A 68 3.62 -23.54 23.94
N ASP A 69 2.77 -23.85 24.90
CA ASP A 69 2.71 -25.19 25.49
C ASP A 69 1.94 -26.16 24.59
N PHE A 70 2.57 -27.30 24.29
CA PHE A 70 1.99 -28.38 23.49
C PHE A 70 1.37 -29.44 24.40
N SER A 71 0.07 -29.67 24.27
CA SER A 71 -0.63 -30.79 24.90
C SER A 71 -1.05 -31.80 23.83
N PHE A 72 -0.90 -33.10 24.12
CA PHE A 72 -1.35 -34.18 23.23
C PHE A 72 -2.55 -34.89 23.86
N PRO A 73 -3.76 -34.35 23.77
CA PRO A 73 -4.93 -35.04 24.26
C PRO A 73 -5.20 -36.29 23.41
N ASN A 74 -5.46 -37.42 24.09
CA ASN A 74 -5.96 -38.67 23.50
C ASN A 74 -5.11 -39.27 22.34
N HIS A 75 -3.78 -39.19 22.40
CA HIS A 75 -2.89 -39.73 21.35
C HIS A 75 -3.22 -39.21 19.93
N ALA A 76 -3.77 -38.01 19.82
CA ALA A 76 -4.00 -37.38 18.53
C ALA A 76 -2.67 -37.10 17.82
N ALA A 77 -2.66 -37.23 16.49
CA ALA A 77 -1.49 -36.95 15.67
C ALA A 77 -1.12 -35.46 15.61
N LEU A 78 -2.01 -34.58 16.08
CA LEU A 78 -1.83 -33.13 16.12
C LEU A 78 -1.94 -32.64 17.58
N PRO A 79 -0.96 -31.87 18.09
CA PRO A 79 -1.03 -31.29 19.42
C PRO A 79 -2.03 -30.13 19.47
N ASP A 80 -2.74 -30.02 20.59
CA ASP A 80 -3.48 -28.80 20.96
C ASP A 80 -2.50 -27.80 21.58
N ILE A 81 -2.63 -26.54 21.19
CA ILE A 81 -1.65 -25.50 21.50
C ILE A 81 -2.31 -24.48 22.40
N TYR A 82 -1.77 -24.37 23.61
CA TYR A 82 -2.26 -23.44 24.62
C TYR A 82 -1.32 -22.25 24.66
N LEU A 83 -1.78 -21.13 24.09
CA LEU A 83 -1.11 -19.85 24.21
C LEU A 83 -1.67 -19.12 25.44
N GLN A 84 -0.78 -18.72 26.35
CA GLN A 84 -1.14 -17.86 27.47
C GLN A 84 -1.50 -16.46 26.95
N GLY A 85 -2.32 -15.70 27.69
CA GLY A 85 -2.77 -14.37 27.26
C GLY A 85 -1.64 -13.40 26.88
N GLY A 86 -0.48 -13.50 27.54
CA GLY A 86 0.71 -12.71 27.19
C GLY A 86 1.29 -13.09 25.82
N GLU A 87 1.30 -14.37 25.47
CA GLU A 87 1.83 -14.88 24.21
C GLU A 87 0.91 -14.51 23.04
N VAL A 88 -0.41 -14.58 23.26
CA VAL A 88 -1.41 -14.09 22.30
C VAL A 88 -1.21 -12.60 22.03
N ALA A 89 -1.00 -11.79 23.08
CA ALA A 89 -0.75 -10.35 22.92
C ALA A 89 0.54 -10.08 22.12
N MET A 90 1.63 -10.81 22.40
CA MET A 90 2.88 -10.70 21.66
C MET A 90 2.71 -11.09 20.18
N PHE A 91 1.95 -12.15 19.91
CA PHE A 91 1.65 -12.59 18.55
C PHE A 91 0.84 -11.53 17.78
N VAL A 92 -0.19 -10.95 18.40
CA VAL A 92 -1.01 -9.90 17.78
C VAL A 92 -0.17 -8.64 17.51
N VAL A 93 0.64 -8.20 18.47
CA VAL A 93 1.54 -7.05 18.28
C VAL A 93 2.54 -7.32 17.17
N PHE A 94 3.12 -8.52 17.12
CA PHE A 94 4.06 -8.92 16.08
C PHE A 94 3.43 -8.85 14.68
N LEU A 95 2.20 -9.33 14.51
CA LEU A 95 1.48 -9.24 13.23
C LEU A 95 1.16 -7.79 12.83
N ILE A 96 0.73 -6.95 13.79
CA ILE A 96 0.42 -5.54 13.52
C ILE A 96 1.68 -4.78 13.11
N VAL A 97 2.78 -4.93 13.85
CA VAL A 97 4.07 -4.30 13.54
C VAL A 97 4.60 -4.82 12.20
N GLY A 98 4.47 -6.12 11.95
CA GLY A 98 4.87 -6.74 10.69
C GLY A 98 4.13 -6.18 9.48
N LEU A 99 2.81 -6.07 9.56
CA LEU A 99 2.00 -5.44 8.53
C LEU A 99 2.37 -3.97 8.34
N TRP A 100 2.55 -3.23 9.44
CA TRP A 100 2.96 -1.84 9.41
C TRP A 100 4.31 -1.64 8.71
N LEU A 101 5.30 -2.50 8.95
CA LEU A 101 6.60 -2.45 8.28
C LEU A 101 6.49 -2.65 6.76
N ILE A 102 5.60 -3.52 6.29
CA ILE A 102 5.36 -3.70 4.85
C ILE A 102 4.84 -2.40 4.23
N PHE A 103 3.86 -1.75 4.87
CA PHE A 103 3.36 -0.43 4.42
C PHE A 103 4.39 0.69 4.55
N PHE A 104 5.31 0.58 5.52
CA PHE A 104 6.42 1.50 5.67
C PHE A 104 7.39 1.43 4.50
N PHE A 105 7.86 0.24 4.11
CA PHE A 105 8.72 0.09 2.94
C PHE A 105 8.04 0.55 1.64
N HIS A 106 6.74 0.31 1.51
CA HIS A 106 5.96 0.80 0.39
C HIS A 106 5.88 2.34 0.36
N GLY A 107 5.61 2.98 1.50
CA GLY A 107 5.61 4.43 1.65
C GLY A 107 6.97 5.07 1.35
N CYS A 108 8.06 4.43 1.77
CA CYS A 108 9.42 4.86 1.43
C CYS A 108 9.65 4.89 -0.08
N ASN A 109 9.23 3.86 -0.81
CA ASN A 109 9.43 3.86 -2.27
C ASN A 109 8.59 4.94 -2.96
N HIS A 110 7.32 5.08 -2.61
CA HIS A 110 6.47 6.16 -3.15
C HIS A 110 7.05 7.55 -2.92
N PHE A 111 7.54 7.80 -1.71
CA PHE A 111 8.21 9.06 -1.40
C PHE A 111 9.46 9.26 -2.26
N MET A 112 10.32 8.25 -2.39
CA MET A 112 11.54 8.37 -3.18
C MET A 112 11.26 8.60 -4.66
N LEU A 113 10.26 7.90 -5.23
CA LEU A 113 9.84 8.10 -6.61
C LEU A 113 9.30 9.51 -6.84
N GLY A 114 8.36 9.97 -6.02
CA GLY A 114 7.78 11.31 -6.14
C GLY A 114 8.82 12.42 -5.93
N SER A 115 9.69 12.27 -4.92
CA SER A 115 10.78 13.20 -4.66
C SER A 115 11.78 13.24 -5.82
N ALA A 116 12.21 12.08 -6.34
CA ALA A 116 13.19 12.02 -7.41
C ALA A 116 12.67 12.62 -8.72
N VAL A 117 11.39 12.38 -9.04
CA VAL A 117 10.72 13.02 -10.18
C VAL A 117 10.70 14.54 -10.00
N SER A 118 10.34 15.02 -8.80
CA SER A 118 10.30 16.47 -8.54
C SER A 118 11.68 17.13 -8.66
N VAL A 119 12.72 16.52 -8.09
CA VAL A 119 14.10 17.02 -8.16
C VAL A 119 14.58 17.04 -9.62
N TRP A 120 14.36 15.96 -10.37
CA TRP A 120 14.74 15.90 -11.77
C TRP A 120 13.99 16.91 -12.63
N TYR A 121 12.68 17.07 -12.42
CA TYR A 121 11.86 18.01 -13.19
C TYR A 121 12.33 19.46 -13.00
N PHE A 122 12.49 19.89 -11.74
CA PHE A 122 12.92 21.26 -11.46
C PHE A 122 14.37 21.53 -11.82
N SER A 123 15.25 20.53 -11.76
CA SER A 123 16.67 20.70 -12.13
C SER A 123 16.88 20.67 -13.64
N ASN A 124 16.28 19.70 -14.35
CA ASN A 124 16.59 19.46 -15.76
C ASN A 124 15.58 20.07 -16.75
N VAL A 125 14.31 20.25 -16.35
CA VAL A 125 13.27 20.78 -17.26
C VAL A 125 13.06 22.28 -17.05
N GLN A 126 13.16 22.78 -15.81
CA GLN A 126 13.02 24.22 -15.51
C GLN A 126 14.35 25.00 -15.50
N GLY A 127 15.48 24.34 -15.83
CA GLY A 127 16.79 25.01 -15.96
C GLY A 127 17.49 25.32 -14.64
N GLY A 128 17.30 24.49 -13.61
CA GLY A 128 18.01 24.58 -12.34
C GLY A 128 19.43 24.00 -12.39
N ASP A 129 20.21 24.20 -11.32
CA ASP A 129 21.57 23.64 -11.20
C ASP A 129 21.56 22.10 -11.26
N SER A 130 22.36 21.54 -12.15
CA SER A 130 22.37 20.14 -12.56
C SER A 130 23.32 19.24 -11.73
N GLY A 131 23.73 19.70 -10.55
CA GLY A 131 24.80 19.04 -9.77
C GLY A 131 24.37 17.84 -8.90
N GLY A 132 23.08 17.59 -8.72
CA GLY A 132 22.56 16.59 -7.78
C GLY A 132 22.24 15.22 -8.40
N SER A 133 22.23 14.17 -7.58
CA SER A 133 21.66 12.87 -7.94
C SER A 133 20.22 12.81 -7.46
N PRO A 134 19.19 12.83 -8.33
CA PRO A 134 17.79 12.88 -7.91
C PRO A 134 17.40 11.75 -6.95
N CYS A 135 18.01 10.56 -7.12
CA CYS A 135 17.82 9.42 -6.23
C CYS A 135 18.51 9.62 -4.88
N GLY A 136 19.79 10.00 -4.88
CA GLY A 136 20.57 10.20 -3.67
C GLY A 136 20.01 11.32 -2.79
N ASP A 137 19.65 12.44 -3.41
CA ASP A 137 19.07 13.59 -2.72
C ASP A 137 17.70 13.24 -2.14
N SER A 138 16.91 12.45 -2.85
CA SER A 138 15.61 11.98 -2.37
C SER A 138 15.73 11.00 -1.21
N LEU A 139 16.69 10.07 -1.27
CA LEU A 139 16.99 9.16 -0.16
C LEU A 139 17.47 9.93 1.07
N TRP A 140 18.35 10.91 0.88
CA TRP A 140 18.81 11.77 1.97
C TRP A 140 17.66 12.55 2.61
N ARG A 141 16.76 13.13 1.81
CA ARG A 141 15.57 13.82 2.31
C ARG A 141 14.59 12.89 3.03
N LEU A 142 14.43 11.66 2.53
CA LEU A 142 13.62 10.64 3.19
C LEU A 142 14.15 10.38 4.60
N VAL A 143 15.43 10.02 4.72
CA VAL A 143 16.03 9.65 6.01
C VAL A 143 16.08 10.83 6.97
N ARG A 144 16.43 12.03 6.48
CA ARG A 144 16.70 13.20 7.34
C ARG A 144 15.45 13.96 7.77
N TYR A 145 14.44 14.06 6.90
CA TYR A 145 13.31 14.97 7.09
C TYR A 145 11.94 14.28 7.05
N HIS A 146 11.77 13.23 6.25
CA HIS A 146 10.44 12.66 5.99
C HIS A 146 10.22 11.26 6.58
N CYS A 147 11.22 10.66 7.22
CA CYS A 147 11.11 9.34 7.81
C CYS A 147 9.93 9.26 8.80
N GLY A 148 9.80 10.25 9.69
CA GLY A 148 8.68 10.33 10.65
C GLY A 148 7.31 10.45 9.98
N THR A 149 7.18 11.29 8.95
CA THR A 149 5.92 11.44 8.22
C THR A 149 5.55 10.18 7.44
N VAL A 150 6.54 9.47 6.87
CA VAL A 150 6.32 8.20 6.17
C VAL A 150 5.94 7.10 7.16
N LEU A 151 6.61 7.00 8.32
CA LEU A 151 6.26 6.08 9.40
C LEU A 151 4.80 6.26 9.84
N PHE A 152 4.40 7.51 10.07
CA PHE A 152 3.04 7.86 10.50
C PHE A 152 2.00 7.58 9.40
N ALA A 153 2.26 7.98 8.16
CA ALA A 153 1.37 7.71 7.03
C ALA A 153 1.17 6.20 6.81
N SER A 154 2.25 5.42 6.92
CA SER A 154 2.20 3.96 6.77
C SER A 154 1.44 3.26 7.89
N PHE A 155 1.41 3.83 9.10
CA PHE A 155 0.55 3.35 10.18
C PHE A 155 -0.94 3.46 9.82
N PHE A 156 -1.37 4.63 9.34
CA PHE A 156 -2.74 4.83 8.90
C PHE A 156 -3.08 3.98 7.67
N ASN A 157 -2.15 3.84 6.73
CA ASN A 157 -2.37 3.00 5.55
C ASN A 157 -2.58 1.53 5.94
N GLY A 158 -1.76 1.00 6.86
CA GLY A 158 -1.94 -0.33 7.41
C GLY A 158 -3.25 -0.50 8.17
N PHE A 159 -3.63 0.50 8.98
CA PHE A 159 -4.92 0.50 9.68
C PHE A 159 -6.11 0.43 8.71
N PHE A 160 -6.14 1.29 7.69
CA PHE A 160 -7.21 1.26 6.68
C PHE A 160 -7.20 -0.02 5.85
N PHE A 161 -6.03 -0.62 5.62
CA PHE A 161 -5.94 -1.93 4.98
C PHE A 161 -6.59 -3.03 5.83
N ILE A 162 -6.35 -3.06 7.14
CA ILE A 162 -7.01 -4.02 8.05
C ILE A 162 -8.53 -3.83 7.98
N VAL A 163 -9.01 -2.59 8.08
CA VAL A 163 -10.45 -2.28 7.99
C VAL A 163 -11.04 -2.78 6.66
N LYS A 164 -10.34 -2.56 5.54
CA LYS A 164 -10.73 -3.04 4.20
C LYS A 164 -10.71 -4.56 4.10
N PHE A 165 -9.68 -5.19 4.66
CA PHE A 165 -9.53 -6.63 4.66
C PHE A 165 -10.67 -7.30 5.45
N LEU A 166 -10.96 -6.80 6.65
CA LEU A 166 -12.08 -7.29 7.46
C LEU A 166 -13.43 -7.08 6.76
N ALA A 167 -13.66 -5.91 6.17
CA ALA A 167 -14.88 -5.63 5.42
C ALA A 167 -15.08 -6.57 4.21
N ASN A 168 -14.00 -6.89 3.50
CA ASN A 168 -14.04 -7.84 2.39
C ASN A 168 -14.20 -9.30 2.86
N LEU A 169 -13.53 -9.68 3.95
CA LEU A 169 -13.56 -11.04 4.50
C LEU A 169 -14.95 -11.38 5.03
N PHE A 170 -15.56 -10.45 5.75
CA PHE A 170 -16.92 -10.61 6.26
C PHE A 170 -17.99 -10.23 5.25
N SER A 171 -17.60 -9.84 4.02
CA SER A 171 -18.45 -9.42 2.89
C SER A 171 -19.84 -9.11 3.40
N PHE A 172 -20.02 -7.94 4.00
CA PHE A 172 -21.20 -7.59 4.80
C PHE A 172 -22.50 -7.76 3.98
N GLU A 173 -22.94 -9.01 3.84
CA GLU A 173 -24.28 -9.42 3.48
C GLU A 173 -25.03 -9.18 4.78
N VAL A 174 -25.74 -8.06 4.83
CA VAL A 174 -26.74 -7.81 5.87
C VAL A 174 -27.67 -9.02 5.84
N LYS A 175 -27.62 -9.85 6.89
CA LYS A 175 -28.60 -10.90 7.09
C LYS A 175 -29.79 -10.28 7.81
N ASP A 176 -31.00 -10.73 7.50
CA ASP A 176 -32.24 -10.16 8.07
C ASP A 176 -32.33 -10.30 9.61
N ASP A 177 -31.45 -11.10 10.23
CA ASP A 177 -31.36 -11.30 11.69
C ASP A 177 -30.46 -10.27 12.42
N ASP A 178 -29.77 -9.37 11.71
CA ASP A 178 -28.84 -8.42 12.36
C ASP A 178 -29.59 -7.25 13.04
N GLY A 179 -29.20 -6.92 14.27
CA GLY A 179 -29.74 -5.80 15.02
C GLY A 179 -29.57 -4.45 14.30
N ALA A 180 -30.56 -3.56 14.42
CA ALA A 180 -30.63 -2.29 13.68
C ALA A 180 -29.36 -1.41 13.78
N LEU A 181 -28.64 -1.46 14.91
CA LEU A 181 -27.40 -0.73 15.12
C LEU A 181 -26.24 -1.29 14.28
N VAL A 182 -26.14 -2.61 14.17
CA VAL A 182 -25.12 -3.29 13.35
C VAL A 182 -25.41 -3.04 11.87
N ALA A 183 -26.65 -3.19 11.44
CA ALA A 183 -27.06 -2.90 10.05
C ALA A 183 -26.78 -1.44 9.63
N CYS A 184 -26.96 -0.47 10.54
CA CYS A 184 -26.67 0.94 10.29
C CYS A 184 -25.16 1.19 10.15
N CYS A 185 -24.35 0.71 11.10
CA CYS A 185 -22.89 0.85 11.04
C CYS A 185 -22.31 0.20 9.78
N LEU A 186 -22.80 -0.98 9.40
CA LEU A 186 -22.38 -1.69 8.18
C LEU A 186 -22.75 -0.92 6.91
N ARG A 187 -23.95 -0.33 6.83
CA ARG A 187 -24.34 0.53 5.71
C ARG A 187 -23.52 1.81 5.62
N CYS A 188 -23.23 2.47 6.75
CA CYS A 188 -22.38 3.66 6.79
C CYS A 188 -20.93 3.36 6.40
N LEU A 189 -20.38 2.23 6.88
CA LEU A 189 -19.06 1.75 6.47
C LEU A 189 -19.03 1.40 4.98
N ASN A 190 -20.05 0.72 4.45
CA ASN A 190 -20.12 0.37 3.03
C ASN A 190 -20.25 1.61 2.13
N PHE A 191 -21.01 2.62 2.57
CA PHE A 191 -21.11 3.92 1.88
C PHE A 191 -19.79 4.70 1.90
N LEU A 192 -19.13 4.77 3.05
CA LEU A 192 -17.79 5.35 3.18
C LEU A 192 -16.76 4.56 2.36
N PHE A 193 -16.86 3.24 2.30
CA PHE A 193 -16.02 2.39 1.45
C PHE A 193 -16.26 2.60 -0.03
N CYS A 194 -17.51 2.82 -0.47
CA CYS A 194 -17.81 3.19 -1.84
C CYS A 194 -17.19 4.55 -2.20
N ILE A 195 -17.30 5.55 -1.33
CA ILE A 195 -16.65 6.84 -1.52
C ILE A 195 -15.12 6.68 -1.53
N PHE A 196 -14.55 5.90 -0.61
CA PHE A 196 -13.11 5.62 -0.57
C PHE A 196 -12.63 4.85 -1.80
N LYS A 197 -13.40 3.88 -2.30
CA LYS A 197 -13.08 3.08 -3.49
C LYS A 197 -13.11 3.94 -4.74
N VAL A 198 -14.08 4.85 -4.87
CA VAL A 198 -14.13 5.84 -5.96
C VAL A 198 -12.97 6.84 -5.83
N TYR A 199 -12.66 7.30 -4.63
CA TYR A 199 -11.56 8.24 -4.39
C TYR A 199 -10.19 7.61 -4.71
N PHE A 200 -9.94 6.37 -4.27
CA PHE A 200 -8.69 5.65 -4.56
C PHE A 200 -8.56 5.23 -6.03
N TYR A 201 -9.64 4.76 -6.68
CA TYR A 201 -9.63 4.40 -8.09
C TYR A 201 -9.36 5.60 -9.01
N VAL A 202 -9.71 6.81 -8.56
CA VAL A 202 -9.45 8.06 -9.31
C VAL A 202 -8.05 8.63 -9.04
N TYR A 203 -7.43 8.33 -7.90
CA TYR A 203 -6.18 8.98 -7.47
C TYR A 203 -4.94 8.08 -7.34
N ILE A 204 -5.07 6.73 -7.33
CA ILE A 204 -3.94 5.81 -7.05
C ILE A 204 -3.62 4.79 -8.17
N ASP A 205 -4.37 4.75 -9.27
CA ASP A 205 -3.99 3.98 -10.47
C ASP A 205 -3.04 4.77 -11.42
N PHE A 206 -1.95 5.33 -10.87
CA PHE A 206 -0.78 5.82 -11.62
C PHE A 206 0.52 5.49 -10.88
#